data_AF-A0A6I3BDV3-F1
#
_entry.id   AF-A0A6I3BDV3-F1
#
_cell.length_a   1.000
_cell.length_b   1.000
_cell.length_c   1.000
_cell.angle_alpha   90.00
_cell.angle_beta   90.00
_cell.angle_gamma   90.00
#
_symmetry.space_group_name_H-M   'P 1'
#
loop_
_entity.id
_entity.type
_entity.pdbx_description
1 polymer ?
#
loop_
_entity_poly.entity_id
_entity_poly.type
_entity_poly.pdbx_seq_one_letter_code
_entity_poly.pdbx_strand_id
1 'polypeptide(L)'
;MNSWSEEFAQELVDSGVAKFCASIGLDFEKVFLSPGRNSTSQVNPYKGFTWIVFPHSLIPTGVLHSFSADTSQRKVLPWEEWLLWEGNSKHNSLYQSRQDEGQQIFDGALSDTEHPPIVLGQEWYCTVEKSLAPILF
;
A
#
# COMPACT_ATOMS: atom_id res chain seq x y z
N MET A 1 -15.05 -13.22 13.69
CA MET A 1 -14.07 -12.11 13.66
C MET A 1 -12.73 -12.73 13.95
N ASN A 2 -11.78 -12.62 13.02
CA ASN A 2 -10.46 -13.23 13.19
C ASN A 2 -9.66 -12.38 14.18
N SER A 3 -9.00 -12.98 15.17
CA SER A 3 -8.32 -12.22 16.23
C SER A 3 -7.26 -11.25 15.69
N TRP A 4 -6.65 -11.58 14.55
CA TRP A 4 -5.62 -10.76 13.91
C TRP A 4 -6.16 -9.45 13.33
N SER A 5 -7.46 -9.34 13.00
CA SER A 5 -7.99 -8.15 12.30
C SER A 5 -8.00 -6.91 13.19
N GLU A 6 -8.21 -7.07 14.50
CA GLU A 6 -8.16 -5.95 15.45
C GLU A 6 -6.71 -5.54 15.78
N GLU A 7 -5.79 -6.49 15.83
CA GLU A 7 -4.35 -6.18 15.95
C GLU A 7 -3.85 -5.40 14.73
N PHE A 8 -4.24 -5.84 13.53
CA PHE A 8 -3.96 -5.14 12.29
C PHE A 8 -4.61 -3.73 12.25
N ALA A 9 -5.86 -3.60 12.71
CA ALA A 9 -6.51 -2.30 12.81
C ALA A 9 -5.71 -1.32 13.68
N GLN A 10 -5.19 -1.79 14.82
CA GLN A 10 -4.34 -1.00 15.70
C GLN A 10 -3.01 -0.63 15.03
N GLU A 11 -2.36 -1.58 14.34
CA GLU A 11 -1.12 -1.34 13.59
C GLU A 11 -1.28 -0.20 12.56
N LEU A 12 -2.38 -0.20 11.81
CA LEU A 12 -2.68 0.86 10.84
C LEU A 12 -2.86 2.22 11.52
N VAL A 13 -3.55 2.27 12.66
CA VAL A 13 -3.73 3.50 13.45
C VAL A 13 -2.38 4.02 13.93
N ASP A 14 -1.56 3.15 14.52
CA ASP A 14 -0.25 3.49 15.06
C ASP A 14 0.73 3.96 13.96
N SER A 15 0.58 3.42 12.75
CA SER A 15 1.33 3.81 11.55
C SER A 15 0.83 5.10 10.89
N GLY A 16 -0.24 5.71 11.42
CA GLY A 16 -0.79 6.97 10.92
C GLY A 16 -1.72 6.83 9.71
N VAL A 17 -2.09 5.61 9.31
CA VAL A 17 -2.96 5.34 8.15
C VAL A 17 -4.32 6.01 8.32
N ALA A 18 -4.93 5.90 9.50
CA ALA A 18 -6.22 6.54 9.78
C ALA A 18 -6.17 8.07 9.60
N LYS A 19 -5.08 8.70 10.04
CA LYS A 19 -4.85 10.15 9.89
C LYS A 19 -4.63 10.52 8.42
N PHE A 20 -3.87 9.71 7.69
CA PHE A 20 -3.68 9.88 6.25
C PHE A 20 -5.02 9.80 5.51
N CYS A 21 -5.84 8.78 5.76
CA CYS A 21 -7.16 8.64 5.15
C CYS A 21 -8.03 9.88 5.37
N ALA A 22 -8.09 10.38 6.61
CA ALA A 22 -8.82 11.60 6.92
C ALA A 22 -8.30 12.82 6.14
N SER A 23 -6.99 12.91 5.88
CA SER A 23 -6.38 14.04 5.15
C SER A 23 -6.69 14.05 3.65
N ILE A 24 -7.00 12.88 3.06
CA ILE A 24 -7.31 12.76 1.63
C ILE A 24 -8.78 12.40 1.34
N GLY A 25 -9.63 12.36 2.37
CA GLY A 25 -11.06 12.07 2.24
C GLY A 25 -11.40 10.59 2.06
N LEU A 26 -10.52 9.67 2.43
CA LEU A 26 -10.80 8.23 2.44
C LEU A 26 -11.52 7.79 3.71
N ASP A 27 -12.50 6.91 3.54
CA ASP A 27 -13.20 6.25 4.64
C ASP A 27 -12.36 5.07 5.15
N PHE A 28 -11.59 5.30 6.21
CA PHE A 28 -10.65 4.32 6.79
C PHE A 28 -11.35 2.99 7.15
N GLU A 29 -12.56 3.06 7.70
CA GLU A 29 -13.33 1.87 8.07
C GLU A 29 -13.68 1.05 6.83
N LYS A 30 -14.21 1.68 5.77
CA LYS A 30 -14.59 0.98 4.54
C LYS A 30 -13.41 0.44 3.76
N VAL A 31 -12.29 1.18 3.74
CA VAL A 31 -11.14 0.84 2.89
C VAL A 31 -10.24 -0.19 3.53
N PHE A 32 -9.98 -0.12 4.83
CA PHE A 32 -8.97 -0.97 5.49
C PHE A 32 -9.59 -1.95 6.49
N LEU A 33 -10.48 -1.48 7.36
CA LEU A 33 -10.96 -2.30 8.48
C LEU A 33 -12.01 -3.33 8.06
N SER A 34 -13.03 -2.89 7.32
CA SER A 34 -14.10 -3.76 6.84
C SER A 34 -13.59 -4.90 5.96
N PRO A 35 -12.68 -4.67 4.98
CA PRO A 35 -12.06 -5.77 4.22
C PRO A 35 -11.28 -6.74 5.12
N GLY A 36 -10.45 -6.25 6.03
CA GLY A 36 -9.71 -7.10 6.96
C GLY A 36 -10.61 -7.95 7.85
N ARG A 37 -11.70 -7.36 8.38
CA ARG A 37 -12.70 -8.06 9.23
C ARG A 37 -13.51 -9.10 8.46
N ASN A 38 -13.73 -8.87 7.16
CA ASN A 38 -14.47 -9.77 6.28
C ASN A 38 -13.56 -10.78 5.55
N SER A 39 -12.24 -10.67 5.70
CA SER A 39 -11.30 -11.59 5.06
C SER A 39 -11.49 -13.01 5.56
N THR A 40 -11.39 -13.96 4.63
CA THR A 40 -11.49 -15.40 4.93
C THR A 40 -10.16 -16.00 5.42
N SER A 41 -9.08 -15.20 5.39
CA SER A 41 -7.75 -15.64 5.81
C SER A 41 -7.67 -15.96 7.30
N GLN A 42 -7.06 -17.10 7.62
CA GLN A 42 -6.83 -17.54 8.99
C GLN A 42 -5.69 -16.77 9.68
N VAL A 43 -4.83 -16.12 8.89
CA VAL A 43 -3.68 -15.33 9.37
C VAL A 43 -3.70 -13.94 8.72
N ASN A 44 -3.10 -12.95 9.37
CA ASN A 44 -2.97 -11.61 8.79
C ASN A 44 -2.17 -11.69 7.46
N PRO A 45 -2.77 -11.39 6.30
CA PRO A 45 -2.07 -11.38 5.01
C PRO A 45 -0.97 -10.33 4.94
N TYR A 46 -1.07 -9.25 5.72
CA TYR A 46 -0.08 -8.18 5.83
C TYR A 46 0.93 -8.41 6.96
N LYS A 47 1.01 -9.62 7.53
CA LYS A 47 2.00 -9.92 8.55
C LYS A 47 3.42 -9.67 8.01
N GLY A 48 4.16 -8.77 8.66
CA GLY A 48 5.52 -8.41 8.27
C GLY A 48 5.61 -7.32 7.20
N PHE A 49 4.49 -6.70 6.85
CA PHE A 49 4.48 -5.47 6.05
C PHE A 49 4.79 -4.27 6.94
N THR A 50 5.32 -3.22 6.31
CA THR A 50 5.48 -1.90 6.91
C THR A 50 4.49 -0.96 6.26
N TRP A 51 3.78 -0.20 7.10
CA TRP A 51 2.88 0.87 6.69
C TRP A 51 3.51 2.22 7.04
N ILE A 52 3.63 3.11 6.06
CA ILE A 52 4.24 4.43 6.29
C ILE A 52 3.72 5.47 5.32
N VAL A 53 3.46 6.67 5.81
CA VAL A 53 3.21 7.85 4.97
C VAL A 53 4.55 8.49 4.65
N PHE A 54 4.92 8.51 3.37
CA PHE A 54 6.17 9.10 2.89
C PHE A 54 5.91 10.48 2.28
N PRO A 55 6.73 11.51 2.60
CA PRO A 55 6.60 12.83 1.99
C PRO A 55 6.87 12.78 0.48
N HIS A 56 6.15 13.60 -0.28
CA HIS A 56 6.32 13.70 -1.73
C HIS A 56 6.18 15.16 -2.16
N SER A 57 7.05 15.64 -3.07
CA SER A 57 7.14 17.05 -3.44
C SER A 57 5.87 17.57 -4.13
N LEU A 58 5.24 16.74 -4.95
CA LEU A 58 4.02 17.07 -5.69
C LEU A 58 2.72 16.72 -4.97
N ILE A 59 2.76 15.92 -3.89
CA ILE A 59 1.57 15.44 -3.18
C ILE A 59 1.71 15.91 -1.73
N PRO A 60 1.11 17.06 -1.35
CA PRO A 60 1.32 17.67 -0.04
C PRO A 60 0.92 16.79 1.15
N THR A 61 0.00 15.85 0.94
CA THR A 61 -0.44 14.86 1.94
C THR A 61 0.52 13.69 2.10
N GLY A 62 1.52 13.59 1.22
CA GLY A 62 2.37 12.42 1.05
C GLY A 62 1.67 11.26 0.34
N VAL A 63 2.37 10.14 0.26
CA VAL A 63 1.91 8.87 -0.28
C VAL A 63 1.96 7.84 0.85
N LEU A 64 0.87 7.10 1.07
CA LEU A 64 0.88 5.96 1.98
C LEU A 64 1.44 4.75 1.24
N HIS A 65 2.46 4.11 1.81
CA HIS A 65 3.05 2.89 1.28
C HIS A 65 2.75 1.71 2.22
N SER A 66 2.54 0.54 1.61
CA SER A 66 2.57 -0.77 2.27
C SER A 66 3.55 -1.68 1.53
N PHE A 67 4.57 -2.20 2.22
CA PHE A 67 5.54 -3.11 1.58
C PHE A 67 6.06 -4.16 2.55
N SER A 68 6.33 -5.35 2.03
CA SER A 68 6.95 -6.43 2.80
C SER A 68 8.45 -6.15 3.01
N ALA A 69 8.92 -6.39 4.25
CA ALA A 69 10.35 -6.42 4.55
C ALA A 69 11.07 -7.62 3.88
N ASP A 70 10.33 -8.68 3.54
CA ASP A 70 10.87 -9.83 2.82
C ASP A 70 10.99 -9.52 1.32
N THR A 71 12.20 -9.14 0.91
CA THR A 71 12.47 -8.78 -0.48
C THR A 71 12.46 -9.97 -1.43
N SER A 72 12.50 -11.21 -0.93
CA SER A 72 12.50 -12.42 -1.77
C SER A 72 11.12 -12.72 -2.37
N GLN A 73 10.05 -12.15 -1.81
CA GLN A 73 8.67 -12.44 -2.19
C GLN A 73 8.01 -11.37 -3.08
N ARG A 74 8.76 -10.39 -3.58
CA ARG A 74 8.22 -9.24 -4.35
C ARG A 74 7.57 -9.56 -5.69
N LYS A 75 7.71 -10.80 -6.16
CA LYS A 75 6.98 -11.29 -7.34
C LYS A 75 5.53 -11.67 -7.03
N VAL A 76 5.24 -11.98 -5.76
CA VAL A 76 3.92 -12.48 -5.32
C VAL A 76 3.28 -11.62 -4.23
N LEU A 77 4.08 -10.86 -3.47
CA LEU A 77 3.63 -9.86 -2.52
C LEU A 77 3.77 -8.47 -3.14
N PRO A 78 2.72 -7.63 -3.10
CA PRO A 78 2.78 -6.29 -3.64
C PRO A 78 3.58 -5.36 -2.73
N TRP A 79 4.14 -4.33 -3.34
CA TRP A 79 4.20 -3.01 -2.74
C TRP A 79 2.94 -2.24 -3.17
N GLU A 80 2.23 -1.64 -2.23
CA GLU A 80 1.04 -0.84 -2.51
C GLU A 80 1.26 0.63 -2.16
N GLU A 81 0.55 1.51 -2.88
CA GLU A 81 0.54 2.95 -2.66
C GLU A 81 -0.87 3.52 -2.66
N TRP A 82 -1.16 4.43 -1.73
CA TRP A 82 -2.36 5.26 -1.74
C TRP A 82 -1.99 6.73 -1.76
N LEU A 83 -2.64 7.50 -2.62
CA LEU A 83 -2.37 8.93 -2.79
C LEU A 83 -3.61 9.69 -3.25
N LEU A 84 -3.58 11.01 -3.05
CA LEU A 84 -4.52 11.95 -3.65
C LEU A 84 -3.87 12.61 -4.86
N TRP A 85 -4.24 12.18 -6.07
CA TRP A 85 -3.73 12.76 -7.31
C TRP A 85 -4.84 13.53 -8.01
N GLU A 86 -4.61 14.82 -8.26
CA GLU A 86 -5.58 15.71 -8.95
C GLU A 86 -6.99 15.62 -8.34
N GLY A 87 -7.07 15.60 -7.00
CA GLY A 87 -8.35 15.53 -6.26
C GLY A 87 -9.01 14.15 -6.23
N ASN A 88 -8.38 13.11 -6.81
CA ASN A 88 -8.89 11.76 -6.84
C ASN A 88 -8.00 10.82 -6.04
N SER A 89 -8.60 10.03 -5.16
CA SER A 89 -7.87 8.95 -4.47
C SER A 89 -7.47 7.87 -5.48
N LYS A 90 -6.20 7.46 -5.42
CA LYS A 90 -5.63 6.38 -6.22
C LYS A 90 -5.07 5.31 -5.31
N HIS A 91 -5.11 4.08 -5.79
CA HIS A 91 -4.46 2.93 -5.20
C HIS A 91 -3.64 2.25 -6.30
N ASN A 92 -2.35 2.11 -6.08
CA ASN A 92 -1.45 1.42 -6.99
C ASN A 92 -0.93 0.14 -6.33
N SER A 93 -0.75 -0.90 -7.13
CA SER A 93 -0.02 -2.10 -6.75
C SER A 93 1.18 -2.33 -7.64
N LEU A 94 2.28 -2.75 -7.03
CA LEU A 94 3.58 -2.87 -7.66
C LEU A 94 4.18 -4.24 -7.34
N TYR A 95 4.56 -4.96 -8.39
CA TYR A 95 5.20 -6.28 -8.28
C TYR A 95 6.51 -6.32 -9.10
N GLN A 96 7.43 -7.22 -8.74
CA GLN A 96 8.64 -7.49 -9.53
C GLN A 96 8.44 -8.53 -10.64
N SER A 97 7.19 -8.91 -10.88
CA SER A 97 6.78 -9.66 -12.05
C SER A 97 5.56 -9.02 -12.66
N ARG A 98 5.51 -9.01 -13.98
CA ARG A 98 4.33 -8.56 -14.72
C ARG A 98 3.14 -9.45 -14.38
N GLN A 99 2.04 -8.83 -13.98
CA GLN A 99 0.77 -9.47 -13.65
C GLN A 99 -0.23 -9.38 -14.81
N ASP A 100 -0.16 -8.33 -15.64
CA ASP A 100 -1.05 -8.12 -16.78
C ASP A 100 -0.37 -7.36 -17.92
N GLU A 101 -0.95 -7.41 -19.12
CA GLU A 101 -0.57 -6.59 -20.26
C GLU A 101 -0.97 -5.13 -20.02
N GLY A 102 -0.05 -4.19 -20.27
CA GLY A 102 -0.31 -2.75 -20.15
C GLY A 102 0.05 -2.11 -18.81
N GLN A 103 0.62 -2.87 -17.87
CA GLN A 103 1.19 -2.28 -16.64
C GLN A 103 2.27 -1.25 -16.96
N GLN A 104 2.27 -0.16 -16.19
CA GLN A 104 3.33 0.84 -16.25
C GLN A 104 4.57 0.29 -15.57
N ILE A 105 5.75 0.75 -15.99
CA ILE A 105 7.01 0.40 -15.34
C ILE A 105 7.43 1.58 -14.48
N PHE A 106 7.63 1.32 -13.19
CA PHE A 106 8.32 2.22 -12.28
C PHE A 106 9.76 1.73 -12.12
N ASP A 107 10.70 2.56 -12.57
CA ASP A 107 12.13 2.36 -12.34
C ASP A 107 12.52 3.16 -11.10
N GLY A 108 12.59 2.49 -9.96
CA GLY A 108 12.89 3.11 -8.67
C GLY A 108 14.36 3.49 -8.58
N ALA A 109 14.78 4.56 -9.22
CA ALA A 109 16.18 4.99 -9.24
C ALA A 109 16.75 5.11 -7.82
N LEU A 110 18.02 4.72 -7.61
CA LEU A 110 18.66 4.83 -6.28
C LEU A 110 18.80 6.28 -5.77
N SER A 111 18.67 7.27 -6.66
CA SER A 111 18.67 8.69 -6.34
C SER A 111 17.29 9.24 -5.97
N ASP A 112 16.23 8.43 -6.08
CA ASP A 112 14.89 8.78 -5.67
C ASP A 112 14.85 9.03 -4.16
N THR A 113 14.19 10.13 -3.76
CA THR A 113 14.07 10.55 -2.37
C THR A 113 12.61 10.69 -1.93
N GLU A 114 11.67 10.28 -2.78
CA GLU A 114 10.22 10.37 -2.60
C GLU A 114 9.58 9.01 -2.33
N HIS A 115 10.38 7.93 -2.36
CA HIS A 115 9.94 6.58 -2.05
C HIS A 115 10.80 5.92 -0.95
N PRO A 116 10.25 4.94 -0.20
CA PRO A 116 11.00 4.18 0.79
C PRO A 116 12.27 3.52 0.21
N PRO A 117 13.44 3.62 0.85
CA PRO A 117 14.70 3.09 0.29
C PRO A 117 14.66 1.61 -0.09
N ILE A 118 13.83 0.81 0.60
CA ILE A 118 13.72 -0.63 0.35
C ILE A 118 13.13 -0.95 -1.04
N VAL A 119 12.34 -0.05 -1.62
CA VAL A 119 11.72 -0.25 -2.94
C VAL A 119 12.58 0.28 -4.09
N LEU A 120 13.67 1.00 -3.80
CA LEU A 120 14.59 1.56 -4.79
C LEU A 120 15.60 0.52 -5.31
N GLY A 121 16.25 0.88 -6.42
CA GLY A 121 17.20 0.06 -7.18
C GLY A 121 16.57 -1.10 -7.94
N GLN A 122 15.25 -1.06 -8.15
CA GLN A 122 14.45 -2.19 -8.62
C GLN A 122 13.44 -1.72 -9.67
N GLU A 123 13.14 -2.60 -10.62
CA GLU A 123 12.03 -2.42 -11.56
C GLU A 123 10.74 -2.96 -10.94
N TRP A 124 9.66 -2.19 -11.07
CA TRP A 124 8.33 -2.58 -10.61
C TRP A 124 7.29 -2.43 -11.72
N TYR A 125 6.41 -3.42 -11.82
CA TYR A 125 5.24 -3.40 -12.69
C TYR A 125 4.05 -2.85 -11.91
N CYS A 126 3.62 -1.65 -12.25
CA CYS A 126 2.59 -0.87 -11.57
C CYS A 126 1.22 -1.02 -12.25
N THR A 127 0.21 -1.32 -11.43
CA THR A 127 -1.20 -1.33 -11.80
C THR A 127 -1.95 -0.27 -10.98
N VAL A 128 -2.75 0.57 -11.65
CA VAL A 128 -3.73 1.41 -10.96
C VAL A 128 -4.97 0.57 -10.68
N GLU A 129 -5.25 0.34 -9.40
CA GLU A 129 -6.32 -0.54 -8.96
C GLU A 129 -7.71 0.11 -9.12
N LYS A 130 -8.70 -0.74 -9.42
CA LYS A 130 -10.11 -0.31 -9.48
C LYS A 130 -10.70 -0.11 -8.09
N SER A 131 -10.16 -0.82 -7.11
CA SER A 131 -10.56 -0.76 -5.70
C SER A 131 -9.50 -0.03 -4.90
N LEU A 132 -9.94 0.75 -3.91
CA LEU A 132 -9.05 1.37 -2.94
C LEU A 132 -8.69 0.42 -1.79
N ALA A 133 -9.39 -0.72 -1.67
CA ALA A 133 -9.09 -1.72 -0.64
C ALA A 133 -7.72 -2.38 -0.88
N PRO A 134 -6.96 -2.70 0.18
CA PRO A 134 -5.71 -3.45 0.06
C PRO A 134 -5.91 -4.81 -0.61
N ILE A 135 -4.96 -5.22 -1.44
CA ILE A 135 -5.07 -6.36 -2.37
C ILE A 135 -5.12 -7.72 -1.67
N LEU A 136 -4.41 -7.88 -0.55
CA LEU A 136 -4.26 -9.19 0.09
C LEU A 136 -5.46 -9.64 0.94
N PHE A 137 -6.57 -8.90 0.98
CA PHE A 137 -7.75 -9.23 1.81
C PHE A 137 -8.81 -10.10 1.14
#